data_AF-A0A940KND1-F1
#
_entry.id   AF-A0A940KND1-F1
#
_cell.length_a   1.000
_cell.length_b   1.000
_cell.length_c   1.000
_cell.angle_alpha   90.00
_cell.angle_beta   90.00
_cell.angle_gamma   90.00
#
_symmetry.space_group_name_H-M   'P 1'
#
loop_
_entity.id
_entity.type
_entity.pdbx_description
1 polymer ?
#
loop_
_entity_poly.entity_id
_entity_poly.type
_entity_poly.pdbx_seq_one_letter_code
_entity_poly.pdbx_strand_id
1 'polypeptide(L)'
;RECFLLLFAASLIYVIGSFGVTIFGNVPLNNMLERMDPGSLSAEDLGRARVRFEIPWNRLHTIRTFFSVAALVLCIVACIRYGAKSVG
;
A
#
# COMPACT_ATOMS: atom_id res chain seq x y z
N ARG A 1 15.68 1.58 -23.55
CA ARG A 1 14.21 1.54 -23.76
C ARG A 1 13.51 0.58 -22.81
N GLU A 2 13.89 -0.70 -22.74
CA GLU A 2 13.20 -1.68 -21.88
C GLU A 2 13.28 -1.38 -20.38
N CYS A 3 14.46 -1.00 -19.85
CA CYS A 3 14.60 -0.63 -18.44
C CYS A 3 13.72 0.57 -18.05
N PHE A 4 13.60 1.55 -18.96
CA PHE A 4 12.70 2.69 -18.76
C PHE A 4 11.23 2.24 -18.65
N LEU A 5 10.77 1.35 -19.53
CA LEU A 5 9.39 0.83 -19.46
C LEU A 5 9.12 0.05 -18.17
N LEU A 6 10.10 -0.75 -17.70
CA LEU A 6 9.99 -1.47 -16.44
C LEU A 6 9.90 -0.52 -15.24
N LEU A 7 10.75 0.51 -15.18
CA LEU A 7 10.73 1.51 -14.12
C LEU A 7 9.44 2.35 -14.16
N PHE A 8 9.00 2.75 -15.35
CA PHE A 8 7.74 3.48 -15.51
C PHE A 8 6.54 2.66 -15.02
N ALA A 9 6.48 1.36 -15.38
CA ALA A 9 5.46 0.45 -14.87
C ALA A 9 5.55 0.28 -13.35
N ALA A 10 6.76 0.13 -12.79
CA ALA A 10 6.96 0.04 -11.34
C ALA A 10 6.45 1.30 -10.61
N SER A 11 6.74 2.48 -11.12
CA SER A 11 6.23 3.75 -10.58
C SER A 11 4.71 3.82 -10.63
N LEU A 12 4.09 3.46 -11.75
CA LEU A 12 2.63 3.49 -11.89
C LEU A 12 1.95 2.51 -10.93
N ILE A 13 2.48 1.29 -10.82
CA ILE A 13 2.00 0.25 -9.91
C ILE A 13 2.09 0.72 -8.46
N TYR A 14 3.21 1.32 -8.07
CA TYR A 14 3.38 1.85 -6.71
C TYR A 14 2.43 3.02 -6.42
N VAL A 15 2.34 3.99 -7.34
CA VAL A 15 1.50 5.18 -7.18
C VAL A 15 0.02 4.81 -7.09
N ILE A 16 -0.46 3.95 -7.97
CA ILE A 16 -1.88 3.55 -7.95
C ILE A 16 -2.15 2.61 -6.77
N GLY A 17 -1.33 1.57 -6.64
CA GLY A 17 -1.64 0.43 -5.78
C GLY A 17 -1.20 0.56 -4.32
N SER A 18 -0.13 1.30 -4.05
CA SER A 18 0.34 1.55 -2.68
C SER A 18 -0.07 2.93 -2.19
N PHE A 19 0.33 3.97 -2.93
CA PHE A 19 0.07 5.36 -2.55
C PHE A 19 -1.42 5.71 -2.67
N GLY A 20 -2.07 5.35 -3.78
CA GLY A 20 -3.51 5.56 -3.99
C GLY A 20 -4.36 4.86 -2.93
N VAL A 21 -4.10 3.57 -2.65
CA VAL A 21 -4.79 2.83 -1.59
C VAL A 21 -4.58 3.48 -0.21
N THR A 22 -3.41 4.06 0.03
CA THR A 22 -3.15 4.80 1.27
C THR A 22 -4.04 6.04 1.37
N ILE A 23 -4.07 6.88 0.34
CA ILE A 23 -4.85 8.13 0.33
C ILE A 23 -6.35 7.86 0.43
N PHE A 24 -6.85 6.92 -0.36
CA PHE A 24 -8.31 6.71 -0.50
C PHE A 24 -8.87 5.66 0.46
N GLY A 25 -8.02 4.88 1.14
CA GLY A 25 -8.42 3.83 2.07
C GLY A 25 -7.89 4.04 3.48
N ASN A 26 -6.57 3.95 3.66
CA ASN A 26 -5.95 3.99 4.99
C ASN A 26 -6.13 5.35 5.69
N VAL A 27 -5.97 6.47 4.97
CA VAL A 27 -6.15 7.82 5.54
C VAL A 27 -7.60 8.04 6.04
N PRO A 28 -8.65 7.74 5.27
CA PRO A 28 -10.03 7.81 5.77
C PRO A 28 -10.28 6.96 7.02
N LEU A 29 -9.69 5.76 7.10
CA LEU A 29 -9.80 4.92 8.30
C LEU A 29 -9.11 5.56 9.51
N ASN A 30 -7.94 6.19 9.33
CA ASN A 30 -7.28 6.94 10.40
C ASN A 30 -8.13 8.13 10.87
N ASN A 31 -8.70 8.88 9.93
CA ASN A 31 -9.58 10.01 10.23
C ASN A 31 -10.85 9.57 10.99
N MET A 32 -11.33 8.33 10.76
CA MET A 32 -12.43 7.76 11.53
C MET A 32 -12.04 7.51 12.99
N LEU A 33 -10.84 6.96 13.23
CA LEU A 33 -10.33 6.76 14.60
C LEU A 33 -10.10 8.09 15.33
N GLU A 34 -9.55 9.09 14.63
CA GLU A 34 -9.30 10.43 15.20
C GLU A 34 -10.57 11.11 15.71
N ARG A 35 -11.72 10.83 15.10
CA ARG A 35 -13.02 11.40 15.48
C ARG A 35 -13.72 10.62 16.60
N MET A 36 -13.21 9.45 16.97
CA MET A 36 -13.81 8.60 18.00
C MET A 36 -13.29 9.01 19.38
N ASP A 37 -14.18 9.17 20.36
CA ASP A 37 -13.80 9.35 21.77
C ASP A 37 -13.93 8.02 22.52
N PRO A 38 -12.81 7.33 22.83
CA PRO A 38 -12.85 6.04 23.52
C PRO A 38 -13.42 6.11 24.93
N GLY A 39 -13.33 7.27 25.60
CA GLY A 39 -13.83 7.46 26.96
C GLY A 39 -15.36 7.49 27.07
N SER A 40 -16.03 7.71 25.92
CA SER A 40 -17.49 7.74 25.81
C SER A 40 -18.13 6.38 25.47
N LEU A 41 -17.31 5.36 25.15
CA LEU A 41 -17.78 4.08 24.63
C LEU A 41 -17.73 2.98 25.69
N SER A 42 -18.72 2.07 25.64
CA SER A 42 -18.65 0.83 26.41
C SER A 42 -17.55 -0.09 25.88
N ALA A 43 -17.14 -1.08 26.68
CA ALA A 43 -16.16 -2.09 26.24
C ALA A 43 -16.63 -2.87 25.00
N GLU A 44 -17.94 -3.15 24.88
CA GLU A 44 -18.52 -3.79 23.71
C GLU A 44 -18.51 -2.88 22.47
N ASP A 45 -18.79 -1.58 22.63
CA ASP A 45 -18.73 -0.63 21.54
C ASP A 45 -17.31 -0.44 21.02
N LEU A 46 -16.32 -0.39 21.92
CA LEU A 46 -14.89 -0.37 21.56
C LEU A 46 -14.49 -1.63 20.77
N GLY A 47 -14.95 -2.80 21.19
CA GLY A 47 -14.73 -4.05 20.46
C GLY A 47 -15.29 -3.99 19.03
N ARG A 48 -16.52 -3.49 18.87
CA ARG A 48 -17.14 -3.31 17.54
C ARG A 48 -16.42 -2.28 16.68
N ALA A 49 -16.02 -1.16 17.27
CA ALA A 49 -15.24 -0.12 16.59
C ALA A 49 -13.90 -0.67 16.07
N ARG A 50 -13.20 -1.44 16.91
CA ARG A 50 -11.94 -2.10 16.56
C ARG A 50 -12.11 -3.03 15.36
N VAL A 51 -13.10 -3.93 15.38
CA VAL A 51 -13.36 -4.85 14.26
C VAL A 51 -13.68 -4.09 12.97
N ARG A 52 -14.48 -3.01 13.06
CA ARG A 52 -14.83 -2.16 11.92
C ARG A 52 -13.62 -1.44 11.32
N PHE A 53 -12.59 -1.15 12.11
CA PHE A 53 -11.33 -0.58 11.64
C PHE A 53 -10.35 -1.66 11.13
N GLU A 54 -10.09 -2.68 11.93
CA GLU A 54 -9.03 -3.67 11.68
C GLU A 54 -9.27 -4.49 10.41
N ILE A 55 -10.50 -4.92 10.14
CA ILE A 55 -10.81 -5.74 8.96
C ILE A 55 -10.46 -4.99 7.66
N PRO A 56 -11.02 -3.78 7.39
CA PRO A 56 -10.67 -3.05 6.18
C PRO A 56 -9.20 -2.59 6.20
N TRP A 57 -8.66 -2.20 7.36
CA TRP A 57 -7.24 -1.83 7.47
C TRP A 57 -6.31 -2.95 7.00
N ASN A 58 -6.50 -4.18 7.51
CA ASN A 58 -5.68 -5.33 7.14
C ASN A 58 -5.85 -5.69 5.67
N ARG A 59 -7.06 -5.61 5.12
CA ARG A 59 -7.31 -5.83 3.68
C ARG A 59 -6.55 -4.83 2.83
N LEU A 60 -6.65 -3.54 3.14
CA LEU A 60 -5.93 -2.47 2.42
C LEU A 60 -4.42 -2.61 2.58
N HIS A 61 -3.94 -3.03 3.75
CA HIS A 61 -2.53 -3.28 3.99
C HIS A 61 -2.00 -4.41 3.10
N THR A 62 -2.70 -5.54 3.01
CA THR A 62 -2.34 -6.65 2.12
C THR A 62 -2.29 -6.20 0.66
N ILE A 63 -3.25 -5.39 0.21
CA ILE A 63 -3.26 -4.82 -1.14
C ILE A 63 -2.01 -3.95 -1.38
N ARG A 64 -1.71 -3.03 -0.47
CA ARG A 64 -0.51 -2.17 -0.55
C ARG A 64 0.78 -2.99 -0.59
N THR A 65 0.87 -4.06 0.19
CA THR A 65 2.03 -4.96 0.21
C THR A 65 2.20 -5.63 -1.14
N PHE A 66 1.13 -6.20 -1.71
CA PHE A 66 1.18 -6.83 -3.03
C PHE A 66 1.71 -5.87 -4.10
N PHE A 67 1.16 -4.66 -4.17
CA PHE A 67 1.61 -3.66 -5.14
C PHE A 67 3.04 -3.16 -4.91
N SER A 68 3.45 -3.00 -3.64
CA SER A 68 4.82 -2.59 -3.30
C SER A 68 5.84 -3.67 -3.67
N VAL A 69 5.51 -4.94 -3.43
CA VAL A 69 6.35 -6.09 -3.85
C VAL A 69 6.42 -6.18 -5.38
N ALA A 70 5.29 -6.01 -6.09
CA ALA A 70 5.28 -6.02 -7.55
C ALA A 70 6.16 -4.90 -8.14
N ALA A 71 6.05 -3.67 -7.60
CA ALA A 71 6.89 -2.55 -8.02
C ALA A 71 8.39 -2.83 -7.74
N LEU A 72 8.71 -3.39 -6.56
CA LEU A 72 10.08 -3.75 -6.20
C LEU A 72 10.66 -4.80 -7.16
N VAL A 73 9.91 -5.85 -7.50
CA VAL A 73 10.34 -6.88 -8.45
C VAL A 73 10.65 -6.26 -9.82
N LEU A 74 9.80 -5.36 -10.31
CA LEU A 74 10.05 -4.67 -11.58
C LEU A 74 11.33 -3.81 -11.54
N CYS A 75 11.58 -3.11 -10.43
CA CYS A 75 12.83 -2.38 -10.23
C CYS A 75 14.05 -3.31 -10.25
N ILE A 76 13.99 -4.44 -9.55
CA ILE A 76 15.08 -5.44 -9.54
C ILE A 76 15.34 -5.97 -10.95
N VAL A 77 14.29 -6.33 -11.69
CA VAL A 77 14.42 -6.80 -13.09
C VAL A 77 15.05 -5.72 -13.98
N ALA A 78 14.66 -4.45 -13.81
CA ALA A 78 15.26 -3.34 -14.56
C ALA A 78 16.77 -3.20 -14.25
N CYS A 79 17.17 -3.30 -12.98
CA CYS A 79 18.57 -3.23 -12.56
C CYS A 79 19.40 -4.38 -13.15
N ILE A 80 18.91 -5.62 -13.05
CA ILE A 80 19.60 -6.80 -13.61
C ILE A 80 19.77 -6.66 -15.11
N ARG A 81 18.71 -6.25 -15.84
CA ARG A 81 18.76 -6.08 -17.29
C ARG A 81 19.66 -4.93 -17.74
N TYR A 82 19.75 -3.87 -16.95
CA TYR A 82 20.69 -2.78 -17.21
C TYR A 82 22.14 -3.25 -17.02
N GLY A 83 22.43 -3.91 -15.89
CA GLY A 83 23.76 -4.44 -15.59
C GLY A 83 24.26 -5.46 -16.61
N ALA A 84 23.38 -6.36 -17.08
CA ALA A 84 23.72 -7.32 -18.14
C ALA A 84 24.10 -6.64 -19.47
N LYS A 85 23.51 -5.48 -19.78
CA LYS A 85 23.84 -4.69 -20.98
C LYS A 85 25.09 -3.83 -20.84
N SER A 86 25.56 -3.57 -19.62
CA SER A 86 26.75 -2.74 -19.40
C SER A 86 28.05 -3.54 -19.36
N VAL A 87 27.98 -4.87 -19.26
CA VAL A 87 29.15 -5.76 -19.13
C VAL A 87 29.45 -6.54 -20.43
N GLY A 88 28.47 -6.69 -21.33
CA GLY A 88 28.65 -7.26 -22.66
C GLY A 88 28.77 -6.19 -23.73
#